data_AF-A0A1M7AHC6-F1
#
_entry.id   AF-A0A1M7AHC6-F1
#
_cell.length_a   1.000
_cell.length_b   1.000
_cell.length_c   1.000
_cell.angle_alpha   90.00
_cell.angle_beta   90.00
_cell.angle_gamma   90.00
#
_symmetry.space_group_name_H-M   'P 1'
#
loop_
_entity.id
_entity.type
_entity.pdbx_description
1 polymer ?
#
loop_
_entity_poly.entity_id
_entity_poly.type
_entity_poly.pdbx_seq_one_letter_code
_entity_poly.pdbx_strand_id
1 'polypeptide(L)'
;MKKIYNNRTKRVMVFGKAMLLPGTNVAEEIAEKEYPLVKKLIDEGDLVIVEDTASAVKNANTQSMVDEIVDLSKGDKKTKEAGEKRKQQLDKIDAEAKELEKKQKEEKD
;
A
#
# COMPACT_ATOMS: atom_id res chain seq x y z
N MET A 1 -11.40 16.21 -3.17
CA MET A 1 -10.33 15.28 -3.56
C MET A 1 -10.55 14.02 -2.74
N LYS A 2 -10.56 12.82 -3.35
CA LYS A 2 -10.71 11.58 -2.55
C LYS A 2 -9.48 11.47 -1.64
N LYS A 3 -9.70 11.27 -0.34
CA LYS A 3 -8.61 11.03 0.61
C LYS A 3 -8.04 9.64 0.37
N ILE A 4 -6.72 9.55 0.45
CA ILE A 4 -6.01 8.30 0.33
C ILE A 4 -5.52 7.88 1.70
N TYR A 5 -5.79 6.64 2.10
CA TYR A 5 -5.37 6.10 3.38
C TYR A 5 -4.33 5.00 3.17
N ASN A 6 -3.21 5.11 3.88
CA ASN A 6 -2.15 4.12 3.96
C ASN A 6 -2.25 3.36 5.28
N ASN A 7 -2.59 2.07 5.22
CA ASN A 7 -2.56 1.19 6.39
C ASN A 7 -1.14 0.72 6.69
N ARG A 8 -0.51 1.30 7.72
CA ARG A 8 0.85 0.98 8.13
C ARG A 8 0.96 -0.24 9.04
N THR A 9 -0.16 -0.84 9.42
CA THR A 9 -0.17 -2.02 10.28
C THR A 9 0.07 -3.29 9.46
N LYS A 10 0.33 -4.39 10.16
CA LYS A 10 0.45 -5.74 9.56
C LYS A 10 -0.90 -6.45 9.45
N ARG A 11 -2.03 -5.76 9.68
CA ARG A 11 -3.38 -6.35 9.72
C ARG A 11 -4.29 -5.66 8.73
N VAL A 12 -5.27 -6.41 8.21
CA VAL A 12 -6.36 -5.82 7.43
C VAL A 12 -7.23 -4.97 8.37
N MET A 13 -7.57 -3.76 7.95
CA MET A 13 -8.57 -2.93 8.62
C MET A 13 -9.85 -2.89 7.78
N VAL A 14 -11.00 -2.93 8.43
CA VAL A 14 -12.31 -2.87 7.77
C VAL A 14 -13.14 -1.78 8.42
N PHE A 15 -13.67 -0.86 7.61
CA PHE A 15 -14.52 0.26 8.03
C PHE A 15 -15.78 0.25 7.17
N GLY A 16 -16.84 -0.41 7.65
CA GLY A 16 -18.06 -0.63 6.88
C GLY A 16 -17.77 -1.44 5.62
N LYS A 17 -17.89 -0.80 4.45
CA LYS A 17 -17.56 -1.39 3.14
C LYS A 17 -16.11 -1.20 2.72
N ALA A 18 -15.38 -0.28 3.37
CA ALA A 18 -13.98 -0.02 3.05
C ALA A 18 -13.11 -1.12 3.67
N MET A 19 -12.21 -1.70 2.85
CA MET A 19 -11.20 -2.65 3.29
C MET A 19 -9.82 -2.08 2.98
N LEU A 20 -8.94 -2.06 3.98
CA LEU A 20 -7.58 -1.58 3.90
C LEU A 20 -6.62 -2.72 4.24
N LEU A 21 -5.97 -3.30 3.24
CA LEU A 21 -4.95 -4.32 3.48
C LEU A 21 -3.65 -3.64 3.96
N PRO A 22 -2.72 -4.37 4.61
CA PRO A 22 -1.40 -3.84 4.96
C PRO A 22 -0.67 -3.21 3.79
N GLY A 23 -0.27 -1.94 3.92
CA GLY A 23 0.33 -1.13 2.86
C GLY A 23 -0.60 -0.86 1.67
N THR A 24 -1.91 -1.02 1.83
CA THR A 24 -2.90 -0.49 0.89
C THR A 24 -2.89 1.01 1.01
N ASN A 25 -2.79 1.67 -0.14
CA ASN A 25 -2.72 3.11 -0.23
C ASN A 25 -3.84 3.69 -1.11
N VAL A 26 -4.95 3.00 -1.32
CA VAL A 26 -6.20 3.66 -1.69
C VAL A 26 -7.33 2.89 -1.03
N ALA A 27 -8.08 3.57 -0.17
CA ALA A 27 -9.44 3.17 0.10
C ALA A 27 -10.36 4.21 -0.53
N GLU A 28 -11.55 3.77 -0.90
CA GLU A 28 -12.68 4.67 -1.06
C GLU A 28 -12.85 5.53 0.21
N GLU A 29 -13.44 6.71 0.05
CA GLU A 29 -13.57 7.69 1.12
C GLU A 29 -14.19 7.08 2.37
N ILE A 30 -13.41 6.99 3.45
CA ILE A 30 -13.87 6.48 4.73
C ILE A 30 -14.64 7.62 5.41
N ALA A 31 -15.90 7.37 5.77
CA ALA A 31 -16.70 8.31 6.52
C ALA A 31 -16.18 8.43 7.96
N GLU A 32 -15.14 9.25 8.19
CA GLU A 32 -14.46 9.42 9.49
C GLU A 32 -15.43 9.71 10.64
N LYS A 33 -16.55 10.39 10.35
CA LYS A 33 -17.61 10.69 11.33
C LYS A 33 -18.36 9.44 11.80
N GLU A 34 -18.46 8.41 10.95
CA GLU A 34 -19.13 7.14 11.26
C GLU A 34 -18.20 6.15 11.97
N TYR A 35 -16.88 6.33 11.80
CA TYR A 35 -15.87 5.44 12.35
C TYR A 35 -14.85 6.21 13.21
N PRO A 36 -15.17 6.55 14.48
CA PRO A 36 -14.29 7.32 15.37
C PRO A 36 -12.90 6.70 15.56
N LEU A 37 -12.79 5.38 15.41
CA LEU A 37 -11.53 4.65 15.48
C LEU A 37 -10.53 5.08 14.38
N VAL A 38 -11.02 5.54 13.23
CA VAL A 38 -10.17 6.03 12.12
C VAL A 38 -9.30 7.18 12.59
N LYS A 39 -9.90 8.13 13.33
CA LYS A 39 -9.15 9.28 13.88
C LYS A 39 -8.06 8.82 14.85
N LYS A 40 -8.40 7.90 15.75
CA LYS A 40 -7.42 7.34 16.71
C LYS A 40 -6.25 6.67 15.98
N LEU A 41 -6.51 5.87 14.95
CA LEU A 41 -5.48 5.20 14.18
C LEU A 41 -4.60 6.18 13.38
N ILE A 42 -5.16 7.32 12.98
CA ILE A 42 -4.39 8.42 12.37
C ILE A 42 -3.49 9.07 13.41
N ASP A 43 -4.03 9.38 14.59
CA ASP A 43 -3.28 10.00 15.69
C ASP A 43 -2.14 9.09 16.19
N GLU A 44 -2.35 7.77 16.17
CA GLU A 44 -1.35 6.74 16.52
C GLU A 44 -0.34 6.46 15.38
N GLY A 45 -0.58 6.96 14.17
CA GLY A 45 0.28 6.75 13.00
C GLY A 45 0.12 5.40 12.30
N ASP A 46 -0.85 4.59 12.74
CA ASP A 46 -1.20 3.30 12.15
C ASP A 46 -1.95 3.44 10.81
N LEU A 47 -2.64 4.56 10.63
CA LEU A 47 -3.29 4.95 9.38
C LEU A 47 -2.79 6.33 8.95
N VAL A 48 -2.19 6.46 7.76
CA VAL A 48 -1.67 7.74 7.27
C VAL A 48 -2.50 8.24 6.12
N ILE A 49 -2.97 9.49 6.19
CA ILE A 49 -3.60 10.14 5.03
C ILE A 49 -2.49 10.62 4.10
N VAL A 50 -2.53 10.19 2.85
CA VAL A 50 -1.55 10.59 1.84
C VAL A 50 -2.13 11.71 0.98
N GLU A 51 -1.31 12.73 0.73
CA GLU A 51 -1.71 13.94 0.00
C GLU A 51 -1.85 13.71 -1.51
N ASP A 52 -1.15 12.70 -2.05
CA ASP A 52 -1.12 12.40 -3.47
C ASP A 52 -0.97 10.90 -3.80
N THR A 53 -1.39 10.51 -5.00
CA THR A 53 -1.36 9.12 -5.49
C THR A 53 0.06 8.59 -5.73
N ALA A 54 1.06 9.43 -6.01
CA ALA A 54 2.44 8.96 -6.21
C ALA A 54 3.11 8.57 -4.88
N SER A 55 2.84 9.30 -3.82
CA SER A 55 3.23 8.97 -2.45
C SER A 55 2.53 7.71 -1.95
N ALA A 56 1.28 7.50 -2.38
CA ALA A 56 0.53 6.28 -2.13
C ALA A 56 1.23 5.07 -2.80
N VAL A 57 1.56 5.17 -4.09
CA VAL A 57 2.25 4.10 -4.81
C VAL A 57 3.56 3.67 -4.14
N LYS A 58 4.37 4.61 -3.63
CA LYS A 58 5.66 4.29 -2.98
C LYS A 58 5.55 3.35 -1.78
N ASN A 59 4.40 3.35 -1.11
CA ASN A 59 4.16 2.56 0.09
C ASN A 59 3.39 1.26 -0.20
N ALA A 60 3.09 0.95 -1.47
CA ALA A 60 2.36 -0.25 -1.83
C ALA A 60 3.20 -1.49 -1.57
N ASN A 61 2.59 -2.50 -0.93
CA ASN A 61 3.27 -3.75 -0.58
C ASN A 61 3.21 -4.82 -1.68
N THR A 62 2.34 -4.65 -2.68
CA THR A 62 2.17 -5.62 -3.77
C THR A 62 2.01 -4.91 -5.10
N GLN A 63 2.32 -5.63 -6.19
CA GLN A 63 2.12 -5.11 -7.54
C GLN A 63 0.64 -4.81 -7.83
N SER A 64 -0.27 -5.66 -7.35
CA SER A 64 -1.71 -5.44 -7.51
C SER A 64 -2.18 -4.09 -6.95
N MET A 65 -1.64 -3.69 -5.79
CA MET A 65 -1.93 -2.38 -5.21
C MET A 65 -1.30 -1.25 -6.02
N VAL A 66 -0.07 -1.43 -6.51
CA VAL A 66 0.57 -0.42 -7.39
C VAL A 66 -0.30 -0.17 -8.62
N ASP A 67 -0.76 -1.23 -9.27
CA ASP A 67 -1.58 -1.15 -10.48
C ASP A 67 -2.92 -0.44 -10.21
N GLU A 68 -3.60 -0.80 -9.11
CA GLU A 68 -4.86 -0.16 -8.70
C GLU A 68 -4.71 1.35 -8.47
N ILE A 69 -3.64 1.77 -7.78
CA ILE A 69 -3.40 3.19 -7.50
C ILE A 69 -3.07 3.96 -8.79
N VAL A 70 -2.29 3.35 -9.70
CA VAL A 70 -1.96 3.94 -11.00
C VAL A 70 -3.22 4.13 -11.85
N ASP A 71 -4.11 3.14 -11.88
CA ASP A 71 -5.37 3.22 -12.63
C ASP A 71 -6.28 4.32 -12.08
N LEU A 72 -6.38 4.43 -10.75
CA LEU A 72 -7.17 5.48 -10.09
C LEU A 72 -6.65 6.90 -10.32
N SER A 73 -5.36 7.05 -10.62
CA SER A 73 -4.74 8.34 -10.93
C SER A 73 -5.16 8.95 -12.27
N LYS A 74 -5.95 8.23 -13.08
CA LYS A 74 -6.44 8.65 -14.41
C LYS A 74 -5.34 9.16 -15.35
N GLY A 75 -4.13 8.61 -15.22
CA GLY A 75 -3.00 8.94 -16.10
C GLY A 75 -2.08 10.04 -15.60
N ASP A 76 -2.11 10.38 -14.31
CA ASP A 76 -1.11 11.27 -13.72
C ASP A 76 0.32 10.73 -13.95
N LYS A 77 1.16 11.56 -14.58
CA LYS A 77 2.50 11.17 -15.01
C LYS A 77 3.39 10.82 -13.81
N LYS A 78 3.29 11.59 -12.72
CA LYS A 78 4.10 11.35 -11.50
C LYS A 78 3.74 10.02 -10.84
N THR A 79 2.45 9.66 -10.84
CA THR A 79 1.96 8.40 -10.29
C THR A 79 2.43 7.21 -11.14
N LYS A 80 2.40 7.33 -12.47
CA LYS A 80 2.96 6.29 -13.35
C LYS A 80 4.45 6.06 -13.13
N GLU A 81 5.23 7.14 -13.09
CA GLU A 81 6.68 7.05 -12.82
C GLU A 81 6.97 6.44 -11.44
N ALA A 82 6.18 6.80 -10.42
CA ALA A 82 6.26 6.18 -9.10
C ALA A 82 5.90 4.69 -9.15
N GLY A 83 4.94 4.30 -9.99
CA GLY A 83 4.49 2.93 -10.19
C GLY A 83 5.58 2.04 -10.76
N GLU A 84 6.22 2.49 -11.85
CA GLU A 84 7.34 1.77 -12.46
C GLU A 84 8.51 1.62 -11.48
N LYS A 85 8.85 2.68 -10.73
CA LYS A 85 9.91 2.62 -9.73
C LYS A 85 9.59 1.65 -8.61
N ARG A 86 8.34 1.64 -8.12
CA ARG A 86 7.93 0.73 -7.05
C ARG A 86 7.91 -0.72 -7.52
N LYS A 87 7.44 -0.98 -8.75
CA LYS A 87 7.49 -2.30 -9.37
C LYS A 87 8.90 -2.88 -9.37
N GLN A 88 9.89 -2.11 -9.82
CA GLN A 88 11.29 -2.53 -9.79
C GLN A 88 11.81 -2.84 -8.37
N GLN A 89 11.32 -2.16 -7.35
CA GLN A 89 11.68 -2.46 -5.96
C GLN A 89 11.06 -3.77 -5.49
N LEU A 90 9.78 -4.00 -5.79
CA LEU A 90 9.09 -5.25 -5.44
C LEU A 90 9.71 -6.44 -6.17
N ASP A 91 10.04 -6.30 -7.46
CA ASP A 91 10.71 -7.35 -8.24
C ASP A 91 12.08 -7.73 -7.63
N LYS A 92 12.83 -6.74 -7.12
CA LYS A 92 14.10 -6.98 -6.41
C LYS A 92 13.89 -7.72 -5.10
N ILE A 93 12.89 -7.30 -4.31
CA ILE A 93 12.54 -7.98 -3.05
C ILE A 93 12.17 -9.45 -3.32
N ASP A 94 11.37 -9.71 -4.34
CA ASP A 94 10.96 -11.07 -4.72
C ASP A 94 12.16 -11.91 -5.22
N ALA A 95 13.10 -11.30 -5.94
CA ALA A 95 14.33 -11.96 -6.37
C ALA A 95 15.23 -12.32 -5.18
N GLU A 96 15.45 -11.37 -4.26
CA GLU A 96 16.22 -11.59 -3.02
C GLU A 96 15.59 -12.69 -2.16
N ALA A 97 14.26 -12.70 -2.03
CA ALA A 97 13.54 -13.74 -1.31
C ALA A 97 13.77 -15.14 -1.92
N LYS A 98 13.69 -15.26 -3.25
CA LYS A 98 13.95 -16.53 -3.96
C LYS A 98 15.39 -17.01 -3.80
N GLU A 99 16.37 -16.10 -3.81
CA GLU A 99 17.76 -16.47 -3.57
C GLU A 99 17.99 -16.96 -2.14
N LEU A 100 17.37 -16.32 -1.16
CA LEU A 100 17.44 -16.74 0.24
C LEU A 100 16.75 -18.09 0.47
N GLU A 101 15.61 -18.34 -0.16
CA GLU A 101 14.92 -19.64 -0.11
C GLU A 101 15.79 -20.78 -0.68
N LYS A 102 16.52 -20.52 -1.78
CA LYS A 102 17.44 -21.51 -2.35
C LYS A 102 18.58 -21.83 -1.40
N LYS A 103 19.25 -20.80 -0.86
CA LYS A 103 20.34 -20.97 0.13
C LYS A 103 19.89 -21.74 1.37
N GLN A 104 18.71 -21.45 1.89
CA GLN A 104 18.16 -22.18 3.04
C GLN A 104 17.83 -23.65 2.75
N LYS A 105 17.50 -24.00 1.51
CA LYS A 105 17.32 -25.41 1.11
C LYS A 105 18.66 -26.12 0.99
N GLU A 106 19.66 -25.47 0.38
CA GLU A 106 21.01 -26.00 0.24
C GLU A 106 21.75 -26.17 1.58
N GLU A 107 21.44 -25.36 2.61
CA GLU A 107 21.99 -25.52 3.97
C GLU A 107 21.27 -26.59 4.83
N LYS A 108 20.10 -27.06 4.40
CA LYS A 108 19.31 -28.08 5.12
C LYS A 108 19.45 -29.50 4.55
N ASP A 109 20.02 -29.63 3.36
CA ASP A 109 20.37 -30.90 2.69
C ASP A 109 21.81 -31.30 3.00
#